data_AF-A0A2J0KP09-F1
#
_entry.id   AF-A0A2J0KP09-F1
#
_cell.length_a   1.000
_cell.length_b   1.000
_cell.length_c   1.000
_cell.angle_alpha   90.00
_cell.angle_beta   90.00
_cell.angle_gamma   90.00
#
_symmetry.space_group_name_H-M   'P 1'
#
loop_
_entity.id
_entity.type
_entity.pdbx_description
1 polymer ?
#
loop_
_entity_poly.entity_id
_entity_poly.type
_entity_poly.pdbx_seq_one_letter_code
_entity_poly.pdbx_strand_id
1 'polypeptide(L)'
;MRPLLSTEKKDLVIFLKENRLPFLLDRTNRDRVFARNRVRHRLLPTLAKFYNPKIKHLLANLESICAEIQDYLDTVSRAAFRACGGAHEHGNKVTLRLEALERLHPAIRREVLLKALENLKGSLKRFAYEHVSSVVEMIRSEEDGLECHLPGLVTVKKRGKNLEFVLKRR
;
A
#
# COMPACT_ATOMS: atom_id res chain seq x y z
N MET A 1 11.68 -2.44 13.58
CA MET A 1 11.74 -3.90 13.76
C MET A 1 10.54 -4.37 14.58
N ARG A 2 10.02 -5.60 14.35
CA ARG A 2 8.95 -6.24 15.13
C ARG A 2 9.48 -7.58 15.73
N PRO A 3 10.28 -7.54 16.81
CA PRO A 3 11.08 -8.70 17.25
C PRO A 3 10.24 -9.90 17.72
N LEU A 4 9.02 -9.65 18.19
CA LEU A 4 8.12 -10.67 18.76
C LEU A 4 7.02 -11.09 17.77
N LEU A 5 7.21 -10.87 16.46
CA LEU A 5 6.19 -11.15 15.46
C LEU A 5 5.87 -12.66 15.36
N SER A 6 6.89 -13.49 15.53
CA SER A 6 6.82 -14.96 15.49
C SER A 6 6.51 -15.60 16.85
N THR A 7 6.49 -14.83 17.94
CA THR A 7 6.26 -15.36 19.29
C THR A 7 4.77 -15.40 19.60
N GLU A 8 4.25 -16.54 20.07
CA GLU A 8 2.86 -16.58 20.50
C GLU A 8 2.66 -15.84 21.82
N LYS A 9 1.49 -15.22 21.98
CA LYS A 9 1.14 -14.52 23.23
C LYS A 9 1.17 -15.45 24.45
N LYS A 10 0.89 -16.75 24.28
CA LYS A 10 0.93 -17.72 25.37
C LYS A 10 2.36 -17.87 25.91
N ASP A 11 3.35 -17.94 25.01
CA ASP A 11 4.76 -18.11 25.35
C ASP A 11 5.30 -16.86 26.05
N LEU A 12 4.88 -15.66 25.61
CA LEU A 12 5.19 -14.40 26.29
C LEU A 12 4.64 -14.36 27.72
N VAL A 13 3.41 -14.83 27.93
CA VAL A 13 2.81 -14.85 29.28
C VAL A 13 3.52 -15.86 30.19
N ILE A 14 3.94 -17.01 29.66
CA ILE A 14 4.72 -18.00 30.40
C ILE A 14 6.07 -17.40 30.80
N PHE A 15 6.80 -16.83 29.83
CA PHE A 15 8.09 -16.17 30.07
C PHE A 15 8.01 -15.07 31.13
N LEU A 16 6.99 -14.20 31.07
CA LEU A 16 6.79 -13.13 32.06
C LEU A 16 6.55 -13.69 33.47
N LYS A 17 5.80 -14.80 33.59
CA LYS A 17 5.55 -15.46 34.87
C LYS A 17 6.79 -16.13 35.44
N GLU A 18 7.54 -16.86 34.62
CA GLU A 18 8.77 -17.54 35.03
C GLU A 18 9.83 -16.54 35.53
N ASN A 19 9.95 -15.39 34.86
CA ASN A 19 10.90 -14.34 35.22
C ASN A 19 10.36 -13.33 36.25
N ARG A 20 9.14 -13.53 36.76
CA ARG A 20 8.45 -12.64 37.73
C ARG A 20 8.44 -11.17 37.28
N LEU A 21 8.30 -10.93 35.98
CA LEU A 21 8.27 -9.58 35.42
C LEU A 21 6.85 -9.00 35.57
N PRO A 22 6.69 -7.82 36.18
CA PRO A 22 5.39 -7.18 36.28
C PRO A 22 4.92 -6.73 34.89
N PHE A 23 3.64 -6.95 34.59
CA PHE A 23 3.02 -6.50 33.34
C PHE A 23 1.59 -5.99 33.59
N LEU A 24 1.20 -4.97 32.82
CA LEU A 24 -0.15 -4.39 32.90
C LEU A 24 -1.09 -5.04 31.88
N LEU A 25 -2.26 -5.47 32.35
CA LEU A 25 -3.34 -5.91 31.48
C LEU A 25 -4.21 -4.72 31.06
N ASP A 26 -3.87 -4.12 29.92
CA ASP A 26 -4.65 -3.03 29.36
C ASP A 26 -6.06 -3.51 28.94
N ARG A 27 -7.08 -2.89 29.56
CA ARG A 27 -8.50 -3.20 29.39
C ARG A 27 -9.01 -2.93 27.98
N THR A 28 -8.44 -1.96 27.26
CA THR A 28 -8.82 -1.63 25.88
C THR A 28 -8.52 -2.77 24.90
N ASN A 29 -7.61 -3.69 25.24
CA ASN A 29 -7.34 -4.91 24.46
C ASN A 29 -8.53 -5.87 24.38
N ARG A 30 -9.54 -5.70 25.26
CA ARG A 30 -10.78 -6.48 25.25
C ARG A 30 -11.95 -5.74 24.61
N ASP A 31 -11.77 -4.45 24.30
CA ASP A 31 -12.82 -3.61 23.74
C ASP A 31 -13.11 -4.00 22.28
N ARG A 32 -14.35 -4.40 22.01
CA ARG A 32 -14.81 -4.89 20.70
C ARG A 32 -15.27 -3.76 19.78
N VAL A 33 -15.25 -2.51 20.22
CA VAL A 33 -15.50 -1.34 19.35
C VAL A 33 -14.42 -1.25 18.26
N PHE A 34 -13.19 -1.68 18.56
CA PHE A 34 -12.10 -1.71 17.60
C PHE A 34 -12.16 -2.92 16.67
N ALA A 35 -12.15 -2.69 15.36
CA ALA A 35 -12.18 -3.74 14.34
C ALA A 35 -11.05 -4.78 14.53
N ARG A 36 -9.84 -4.33 14.88
CA ARG A 36 -8.69 -5.20 15.20
C ARG A 36 -9.01 -6.20 16.31
N ASN A 37 -9.69 -5.77 17.37
CA ASN A 37 -10.04 -6.62 18.50
C ASN A 37 -11.15 -7.60 18.13
N ARG A 38 -12.12 -7.19 17.28
CA ARG A 38 -13.12 -8.12 16.73
C ARG A 38 -12.47 -9.21 15.89
N VAL A 39 -11.54 -8.86 15.00
CA VAL A 39 -10.81 -9.85 14.19
C VAL A 39 -10.03 -10.81 15.09
N ARG A 40 -9.28 -10.28 16.07
CA ARG A 40 -8.45 -11.07 16.98
C ARG A 40 -9.24 -12.03 17.87
N HIS A 41 -10.35 -11.57 18.44
CA HIS A 41 -11.07 -12.31 19.48
C HIS A 41 -12.29 -13.08 18.97
N ARG A 42 -12.81 -12.76 17.78
CA ARG A 42 -13.97 -13.43 17.19
C ARG A 42 -13.61 -14.15 15.89
N LEU A 43 -13.17 -13.42 14.88
CA LEU A 43 -13.01 -13.98 13.53
C LEU A 43 -11.89 -15.03 13.46
N LEU A 44 -10.67 -14.70 13.90
CA LEU A 44 -9.54 -15.62 13.82
C LEU A 44 -9.77 -16.91 14.62
N PRO A 45 -10.30 -16.89 15.87
CA PRO A 45 -10.65 -18.11 16.58
C PRO A 45 -11.71 -18.95 15.86
N THR A 46 -12.75 -18.32 15.30
CA THR A 46 -13.78 -19.03 14.53
C THR A 46 -13.18 -19.72 13.30
N LEU A 47 -12.34 -19.02 12.53
CA LEU A 47 -11.66 -19.59 11.37
C LEU A 47 -10.73 -20.75 11.77
N ALA A 48 -9.99 -20.60 12.88
CA ALA A 48 -9.12 -21.66 13.39
C ALA A 48 -9.88 -22.90 13.84
N LYS A 49 -11.04 -22.72 14.50
CA LYS A 49 -11.84 -23.82 15.06
C LYS A 49 -12.61 -24.60 13.99
N PHE A 50 -13.22 -23.91 13.03
CA PHE A 50 -14.19 -24.52 12.12
C PHE A 50 -13.70 -24.73 10.69
N TYR A 51 -12.59 -24.10 10.29
CA TYR A 51 -12.11 -24.15 8.90
C TYR A 51 -10.69 -24.70 8.82
N ASN A 52 -9.71 -24.05 9.46
CA ASN A 52 -8.33 -24.49 9.40
C ASN A 52 -7.55 -24.10 10.67
N PRO A 53 -7.13 -25.05 11.52
CA PRO A 53 -6.39 -24.75 12.74
C PRO A 53 -5.05 -24.04 12.48
N LYS A 54 -4.48 -24.18 11.28
CA LYS A 54 -3.24 -23.53 10.85
C LYS A 54 -3.45 -22.17 10.16
N ILE A 55 -4.67 -21.62 10.16
CA ILE A 55 -4.98 -20.35 9.44
C ILE A 55 -4.05 -19.20 9.83
N LYS A 56 -3.67 -19.09 11.11
CA LYS A 56 -2.74 -18.04 11.57
C LYS A 56 -1.36 -18.18 10.91
N HIS A 57 -0.85 -19.41 10.82
CA HIS A 57 0.42 -19.71 10.18
C HIS A 57 0.35 -19.47 8.67
N LEU A 58 -0.74 -19.86 8.00
CA LEU A 58 -0.94 -19.58 6.59
C LEU A 58 -0.97 -18.08 6.29
N LEU A 59 -1.66 -17.28 7.11
CA LEU A 59 -1.69 -15.83 6.98
C LEU A 59 -0.31 -15.19 7.23
N ALA A 60 0.47 -15.73 8.17
CA ALA A 60 1.85 -15.27 8.41
C ALA A 60 2.76 -15.57 7.21
N ASN A 61 2.68 -16.79 6.65
CA ASN A 61 3.43 -17.15 5.45
C ASN A 61 3.04 -16.29 4.25
N LEU A 62 1.74 -16.03 4.07
CA LEU A 62 1.25 -15.15 3.02
C LEU A 62 1.80 -13.72 3.20
N GLU A 63 1.86 -13.22 4.43
CA GLU A 63 2.46 -11.91 4.71
C GLU A 63 3.94 -11.87 4.32
N SER A 64 4.71 -12.92 4.61
CA SER A 64 6.12 -13.02 4.22
C SER A 64 6.29 -13.04 2.70
N ILE A 65 5.52 -13.88 1.99
CA ILE A 65 5.55 -13.95 0.52
C ILE A 65 5.15 -12.61 -0.11
N CYS A 66 4.09 -11.98 0.40
CA CYS A 66 3.66 -10.66 -0.08
C CYS A 66 4.71 -9.59 0.18
N ALA A 67 5.43 -9.65 1.30
CA ALA A 67 6.51 -8.70 1.59
C ALA A 67 7.66 -8.84 0.58
N GLU A 68 8.08 -10.07 0.26
CA GLU A 68 9.12 -10.33 -0.75
C GLU A 68 8.69 -9.83 -2.14
N ILE A 69 7.46 -10.14 -2.55
CA ILE A 69 6.92 -9.67 -3.83
C ILE A 69 6.85 -8.14 -3.86
N GLN A 70 6.42 -7.51 -2.76
CA GLN A 70 6.32 -6.06 -2.68
C GLN A 70 7.69 -5.39 -2.77
N ASP A 71 8.72 -5.95 -2.15
CA ASP A 71 10.10 -5.45 -2.22
C ASP A 71 10.66 -5.54 -3.65
N TYR A 72 10.44 -6.67 -4.32
CA TYR A 72 10.81 -6.82 -5.72
C TYR A 72 10.06 -5.83 -6.63
N LEU A 73 8.74 -5.70 -6.46
CA LEU A 73 7.91 -4.75 -7.21
C LEU A 73 8.38 -3.31 -6.97
N ASP A 74 8.70 -2.94 -5.73
CA ASP A 74 9.22 -1.61 -5.38
C ASP A 74 10.53 -1.33 -6.14
N THR A 75 11.44 -2.29 -6.17
CA THR A 75 12.73 -2.19 -6.86
C THR A 75 12.54 -1.98 -8.37
N VAL A 76 11.78 -2.85 -9.02
CA VAL A 76 11.53 -2.80 -10.47
C VAL A 76 10.78 -1.52 -10.85
N SER A 77 9.77 -1.14 -10.08
CA SER A 77 8.97 0.06 -10.36
C SER A 77 9.73 1.36 -10.12
N ARG A 78 10.71 1.43 -9.20
CA ARG A 78 11.61 2.59 -9.07
C ARG A 78 12.45 2.79 -10.33
N ALA A 79 12.99 1.71 -10.88
CA ALA A 79 13.75 1.76 -12.13
C ALA A 79 12.85 2.17 -13.31
N ALA A 80 11.67 1.56 -13.42
CA ALA A 80 10.68 1.90 -14.45
C ALA A 80 10.19 3.35 -14.35
N PHE A 81 9.97 3.86 -13.14
CA PHE A 81 9.56 5.26 -12.91
C PHE A 81 10.61 6.23 -13.45
N ARG A 82 11.89 6.02 -13.12
CA ARG A 82 13.00 6.83 -13.68
C ARG A 82 13.07 6.69 -15.20
N ALA A 83 12.95 5.48 -15.73
CA ALA A 83 12.95 5.23 -17.17
C ALA A 83 11.78 5.93 -17.89
N CYS A 84 10.62 6.11 -17.23
CA CYS A 84 9.51 6.87 -17.78
C CYS A 84 9.73 8.40 -17.78
N GLY A 85 10.86 8.88 -17.27
CA GLY A 85 11.14 10.31 -17.10
C GLY A 85 10.62 10.88 -15.77
N GLY A 86 10.22 10.01 -14.84
CA GLY A 86 9.73 10.39 -13.52
C GLY A 86 10.80 11.13 -12.73
N ALA A 87 10.68 12.45 -12.69
CA ALA A 87 11.46 13.34 -11.86
C ALA A 87 10.56 14.41 -11.26
N HIS A 88 11.01 14.98 -10.15
CA HIS A 88 10.29 16.04 -9.47
C HIS A 88 10.59 17.38 -10.17
N GLU A 89 9.64 17.90 -10.93
CA GLU A 89 9.73 19.23 -11.54
C GLU A 89 9.20 20.26 -10.53
N HIS A 90 10.10 21.07 -9.96
CA HIS A 90 9.78 22.26 -9.16
C HIS A 90 8.74 22.07 -8.02
N GLY A 91 8.81 20.97 -7.26
CA GLY A 91 8.08 20.83 -5.98
C GLY A 91 6.64 20.32 -6.10
N ASN A 92 5.99 20.52 -7.25
CA ASN A 92 4.54 20.35 -7.39
C ASN A 92 4.13 19.62 -8.68
N LYS A 93 5.08 19.13 -9.48
CA LYS A 93 4.79 18.46 -10.74
C LYS A 93 5.65 17.22 -10.92
N VAL A 94 5.03 16.15 -11.42
CA VAL A 94 5.72 14.96 -11.91
C VAL A 94 5.20 14.67 -13.32
N THR A 95 6.10 14.51 -14.27
CA THR A 95 5.77 14.25 -15.68
C THR A 95 6.26 12.85 -16.05
N LEU A 96 5.41 12.05 -16.70
CA LEU A 96 5.75 10.71 -17.20
C LEU A 96 5.44 10.59 -18.69
N ARG A 97 6.30 9.92 -19.44
CA ARG A 97 6.09 9.65 -20.86
C ARG A 97 5.06 8.54 -21.06
N LEU A 98 3.99 8.83 -21.82
CA LEU A 98 2.90 7.88 -22.08
C LEU A 98 3.38 6.63 -22.82
N GLU A 99 4.15 6.80 -23.89
CA GLU A 99 4.69 5.67 -24.67
C GLU A 99 5.50 4.70 -23.79
N ALA A 100 6.21 5.21 -22.79
CA ALA A 100 6.96 4.38 -21.84
C ALA A 100 6.01 3.64 -20.89
N LEU A 101 5.00 4.31 -20.35
CA LEU A 101 3.98 3.71 -19.48
C LEU A 101 3.17 2.61 -20.18
N GLU A 102 2.81 2.82 -21.43
CA GLU A 102 2.03 1.89 -22.25
C GLU A 102 2.75 0.56 -22.53
N ARG A 103 4.09 0.60 -22.59
CA ARG A 103 4.93 -0.59 -22.77
C ARG A 103 5.15 -1.39 -21.49
N LEU A 104 4.85 -0.81 -20.32
CA LEU A 104 4.99 -1.51 -19.04
C LEU A 104 3.88 -2.53 -18.84
N HIS A 105 4.22 -3.65 -18.20
CA HIS A 105 3.26 -4.59 -17.67
C HIS A 105 2.26 -3.88 -16.74
N PRO A 106 0.95 -4.20 -16.76
CA PRO A 106 -0.08 -3.49 -15.99
C PRO A 106 0.24 -3.34 -14.49
N ALA A 107 0.84 -4.38 -13.88
CA ALA A 107 1.27 -4.32 -12.49
C ALA A 107 2.35 -3.24 -12.26
N ILE A 108 3.38 -3.19 -13.09
CA ILE A 108 4.46 -2.20 -12.97
C ILE A 108 3.96 -0.79 -13.31
N ARG A 109 3.09 -0.67 -14.32
CA ARG A 109 2.44 0.61 -14.66
C ARG A 109 1.72 1.19 -13.45
N ARG A 110 0.90 0.38 -12.77
CA ARG A 110 0.21 0.80 -11.55
C ARG A 110 1.17 1.28 -10.46
N GLU A 111 2.22 0.52 -10.19
CA GLU A 111 3.24 0.89 -9.20
C GLU A 111 3.97 2.19 -9.57
N VAL A 112 4.26 2.41 -10.86
CA VAL A 112 4.86 3.66 -11.36
C VAL A 112 3.94 4.85 -11.13
N LEU A 113 2.63 4.71 -11.35
CA LEU A 113 1.65 5.77 -11.06
C LEU A 113 1.56 6.07 -9.56
N LEU A 114 1.58 5.03 -8.71
CA LEU A 114 1.64 5.20 -7.25
C LEU A 114 2.92 5.94 -6.84
N LYS A 115 4.07 5.61 -7.44
CA LYS A 115 5.33 6.32 -7.20
C LYS A 115 5.27 7.78 -7.62
N ALA A 116 4.59 8.12 -8.71
CA ALA A 116 4.38 9.51 -9.10
C ALA A 116 3.59 10.28 -8.03
N LEU A 117 2.51 9.68 -7.52
CA LEU A 117 1.68 10.27 -6.45
C LEU A 117 2.46 10.40 -5.13
N GLU A 118 3.25 9.39 -4.78
CA GLU A 118 4.11 9.43 -3.59
C GLU A 118 5.18 10.50 -3.71
N ASN A 119 5.86 10.61 -4.85
CA ASN A 119 6.84 11.68 -5.10
C ASN A 119 6.21 13.07 -5.07
N LEU A 120 4.95 13.20 -5.48
CA LEU A 120 4.25 14.48 -5.52
C LEU A 120 3.77 14.95 -4.13
N LYS A 121 3.22 14.04 -3.31
CA LYS A 121 2.52 14.38 -2.04
C LYS A 121 3.25 13.90 -0.79
N GLY A 122 4.24 13.02 -0.93
CA GLY A 122 4.95 12.35 0.16
C GLY A 122 4.13 11.29 0.90
N SER A 123 2.87 11.04 0.50
CA SER A 123 2.01 10.06 1.16
C SER A 123 0.88 9.58 0.25
N LEU A 124 0.69 8.26 0.23
CA LEU A 124 -0.40 7.58 -0.47
C LEU A 124 -1.69 7.48 0.35
N LYS A 125 -1.72 8.06 1.57
CA LYS A 125 -2.94 8.07 2.38
C LYS A 125 -4.08 8.76 1.61
N ARG A 126 -5.26 8.12 1.61
CA ARG A 126 -6.51 8.51 0.93
C ARG A 126 -6.59 8.18 -0.57
N PHE A 127 -5.56 7.59 -1.18
CA PHE A 127 -5.69 7.05 -2.53
C PHE A 127 -6.19 5.59 -2.45
N ALA A 128 -7.47 5.41 -2.75
CA ALA A 128 -8.06 4.10 -3.03
C ALA A 128 -7.69 3.58 -4.42
N TYR A 129 -7.89 2.27 -4.62
CA TYR A 129 -7.69 1.55 -5.89
C TYR A 129 -8.38 2.22 -7.09
N GLU A 130 -9.58 2.76 -6.89
CA GLU A 130 -10.40 3.40 -7.92
C GLU A 130 -9.68 4.59 -8.54
N HIS A 131 -9.01 5.41 -7.73
CA HIS A 131 -8.27 6.59 -8.21
C HIS A 131 -7.16 6.23 -9.20
N VAL A 132 -6.39 5.19 -8.90
CA VAL A 132 -5.31 4.75 -9.79
C VAL A 132 -5.91 4.09 -11.04
N SER A 133 -7.03 3.40 -10.90
CA SER A 133 -7.74 2.81 -12.03
C SER A 133 -8.26 3.87 -13.00
N SER A 134 -8.81 4.99 -12.50
CA SER A 134 -9.23 6.12 -13.34
C SER A 134 -8.08 6.70 -14.16
N VAL A 135 -6.87 6.79 -13.60
CA VAL A 135 -5.68 7.24 -14.33
C VAL A 135 -5.24 6.21 -15.39
N VAL A 136 -5.36 4.91 -15.10
CA VAL A 136 -5.07 3.85 -16.07
C VAL A 136 -6.04 3.90 -17.26
N GLU A 137 -7.33 4.13 -17.02
CA GLU A 137 -8.30 4.30 -18.09
C GLU A 137 -8.05 5.57 -18.92
N MET A 138 -7.63 6.67 -18.29
CA MET A 138 -7.18 7.87 -19.01
C MET A 138 -5.99 7.59 -19.95
N ILE A 139 -5.03 6.77 -19.54
CA ILE A 139 -3.89 6.41 -20.40
C ILE A 139 -4.39 5.70 -21.66
N ARG A 140 -5.39 4.82 -21.54
CA ARG A 140 -5.95 4.00 -22.64
C ARG A 140 -6.82 4.77 -23.62
N SER A 141 -7.43 5.87 -23.21
CA SER A 141 -8.27 6.69 -24.10
C SER A 141 -7.44 7.33 -25.20
N GLU A 142 -7.94 7.43 -26.42
CA GLU A 142 -7.29 8.16 -27.51
C GLU A 142 -7.47 9.68 -27.39
N GLU A 143 -8.39 10.14 -26.55
CA GLU A 143 -8.66 11.56 -26.33
C GLU A 143 -7.47 12.24 -25.60
N ASP A 144 -7.01 13.35 -26.17
CA ASP A 144 -6.01 14.22 -25.54
C ASP A 144 -6.69 15.30 -24.68
N GLY A 145 -5.97 15.84 -23.71
CA GLY A 145 -6.48 16.89 -22.82
C GLY A 145 -7.38 16.39 -21.68
N LEU A 146 -7.50 15.07 -21.49
CA LEU A 146 -8.23 14.49 -20.36
C LEU A 146 -7.61 14.89 -19.02
N GLU A 147 -8.47 15.20 -18.05
CA GLU A 147 -8.07 15.52 -16.68
C GLU A 147 -8.82 14.66 -15.66
N CYS A 148 -8.11 14.22 -14.61
CA CYS A 148 -8.67 13.46 -13.50
C CYS A 148 -8.29 14.14 -12.19
N HIS A 149 -9.29 14.37 -11.34
CA HIS A 149 -9.11 14.98 -10.03
C HIS A 149 -9.03 13.89 -8.97
N LEU A 150 -7.91 13.85 -8.25
CA LEU A 150 -7.64 12.87 -7.21
C LEU A 150 -7.65 13.52 -5.81
N PRO A 151 -7.84 12.73 -4.74
CA PRO A 151 -7.88 13.25 -3.38
C PRO A 151 -6.61 14.01 -2.95
N GLY A 152 -6.83 15.14 -2.28
CA GLY A 152 -5.74 15.96 -1.74
C GLY A 152 -5.07 16.86 -2.77
N LEU A 153 -5.88 17.52 -3.60
CA LEU A 153 -5.46 18.59 -4.52
C LEU A 153 -4.52 18.12 -5.64
N VAL A 154 -4.57 16.84 -5.97
CA VAL A 154 -3.80 16.28 -7.09
C VAL A 154 -4.68 16.25 -8.33
N THR A 155 -4.16 16.76 -9.44
CA THR A 155 -4.77 16.64 -10.76
C THR A 155 -3.81 15.89 -11.67
N VAL A 156 -4.33 14.91 -12.41
CA VAL A 156 -3.58 14.21 -13.46
C VAL A 156 -4.12 14.65 -14.81
N LYS A 157 -3.22 15.03 -15.73
CA LYS A 157 -3.57 15.52 -17.07
C LYS A 157 -2.85 14.73 -18.14
N LYS A 158 -3.57 14.31 -19.17
CA LYS A 158 -3.00 13.79 -20.42
C LYS A 158 -2.75 14.97 -21.36
N ARG A 159 -1.50 15.16 -21.79
CA ARG A 159 -1.08 16.24 -22.69
C ARG A 159 -0.12 15.72 -23.73
N GLY A 160 -0.60 15.51 -24.95
CA GLY A 160 0.18 14.94 -26.05
C GLY A 160 0.82 13.61 -25.66
N LYS A 161 2.15 13.58 -25.54
CA LYS A 161 2.92 12.38 -25.19
C LYS A 161 3.19 12.20 -23.68
N ASN A 162 2.66 13.09 -22.85
CA ASN A 162 2.97 13.14 -21.42
C ASN A 162 1.72 12.97 -20.56
N LEU A 163 1.93 12.34 -19.40
CA LEU A 163 1.00 12.28 -18.28
C LEU A 163 1.57 13.15 -17.16
N GLU A 164 0.89 14.24 -16.83
CA GLU A 164 1.33 15.23 -15.86
C GLU A 164 0.53 15.10 -14.56
N PHE A 165 1.22 14.89 -13.45
CA PHE A 165 0.67 14.93 -12.10
C PHE A 165 1.00 16.29 -11.50
N VAL A 166 -0.01 17.04 -11.06
CA VAL A 166 0.15 18.39 -10.52
C VAL A 166 -0.51 18.47 -9.14
N LEU A 167 0.23 18.98 -8.17
CA LEU A 167 -0.28 19.34 -6.85
C LEU A 167 -0.65 20.83 -6.86
N LYS A 168 -1.94 21.15 -6.73
CA LYS A 168 -2.38 22.54 -6.60
C LYS A 168 -1.96 23.07 -5.23
N ARG A 169 -1.24 24.20 -5.18
CA ARG A 169 -1.02 24.95 -3.94
C ARG A 169 -2.35 25.58 -3.50
N ARG A 170 -2.61 25.55 -2.19
CA ARG A 170 -3.68 26.33 -1.57
C ARG A 170 -3.32 27.80 -1.55
#